data_AF-A0A4C1WPI9-F1
#
_entry.id   AF-A0A4C1WPI9-F1
#
_cell.length_a   1.000
_cell.length_b   1.000
_cell.length_c   1.000
_cell.angle_alpha   90.00
_cell.angle_beta   90.00
_cell.angle_gamma   90.00
#
_symmetry.space_group_name_H-M   'P 1'
#
loop_
_entity.id
_entity.type
_entity.pdbx_description
1 polymer ?
#
loop_
_entity_poly.entity_id
_entity_poly.type
_entity_poly.pdbx_seq_one_letter_code
_entity_poly.pdbx_strand_id
1 'polypeptide(L)'
;MSLNDSLSDVERAKLAVWDYPVSDKYSKMWQAMKEAGLPNTIDEAIQRVLDSKSSSEGFAWLGDATDVRYHVLTSCDLQMVGDEFSRKPYAIAVQQGSPLKDQFNNAILQLLNKRKLEKLKENWWSNNPEAMKCEKQDDQSDGISIQNIGGVFIVIFMGIGLACVTLALEYWWYKWRKRPVIGDVTQVEPAKIIRNNAGTNDQPKQDGFSFRNRAIGLMNIK
;
A
#
# COMPACT_ATOMS: atom_id res chain seq x y z
N MET A 1 16.30 25.20 -26.51
CA MET A 1 15.16 25.76 -27.26
C MET A 1 14.27 24.59 -27.59
N SER A 2 13.28 24.29 -26.75
CA SER A 2 12.24 23.32 -27.08
C SER A 2 11.31 23.96 -28.12
N LEU A 3 10.80 23.16 -29.06
CA LEU A 3 9.77 23.61 -29.99
C LEU A 3 8.52 24.02 -29.20
N ASN A 4 7.85 25.07 -29.66
CA ASN A 4 6.58 25.54 -29.13
C ASN A 4 5.57 24.37 -29.12
N ASP A 5 5.07 23.99 -27.93
CA ASP A 5 4.16 22.85 -27.76
C ASP A 5 2.75 23.09 -28.36
N SER A 6 2.51 24.26 -28.98
CA SER A 6 1.28 24.56 -29.73
C SER A 6 1.28 24.08 -31.19
N LEU A 7 2.33 23.39 -31.67
CA LEU A 7 2.45 22.92 -33.05
C LEU A 7 1.76 21.55 -33.23
N SER A 8 1.14 21.34 -34.40
CA SER A 8 0.50 20.07 -34.75
C SER A 8 1.53 18.95 -35.01
N ASP A 9 1.15 17.69 -34.79
CA ASP A 9 2.04 16.53 -34.95
C ASP A 9 2.68 16.45 -36.35
N VAL A 10 1.97 16.91 -37.37
CA VAL A 10 2.42 16.93 -38.77
C VAL A 10 3.49 18.00 -39.02
N GLU A 11 3.39 19.15 -38.36
CA GLU A 11 4.39 20.22 -38.44
C GLU A 11 5.66 19.86 -37.68
N ARG A 12 5.50 19.19 -36.54
CA ARG A 12 6.61 18.65 -35.73
C ARG A 12 7.44 17.64 -36.52
N ALA A 13 6.77 16.74 -37.25
CA ALA A 13 7.42 15.71 -38.06
C ALA A 13 8.27 16.29 -39.22
N LYS A 14 7.93 17.47 -39.74
CA LYS A 14 8.68 18.15 -40.81
C LYS A 14 9.98 18.81 -40.33
N LEU A 15 10.13 19.01 -39.03
CA LEU A 15 11.27 19.70 -38.40
C LEU A 15 12.24 18.73 -37.69
N ALA A 16 12.01 17.42 -37.80
CA ALA A 16 12.76 16.38 -37.10
C ALA A 16 14.15 16.16 -37.74
N VAL A 17 15.05 17.12 -37.55
CA VAL A 17 16.49 16.96 -37.77
C VAL A 17 17.10 16.63 -36.41
N TRP A 18 17.13 15.33 -36.10
CA TRP A 18 17.66 14.68 -34.89
C TRP A 18 16.79 14.81 -33.62
N ASP A 19 15.78 13.95 -33.49
CA ASP A 19 15.29 13.47 -32.19
C ASP A 19 16.32 12.52 -31.55
N TYR A 20 17.57 12.98 -31.35
CA TYR A 20 18.42 12.32 -30.37
C TYR A 20 17.80 12.65 -29.01
N PRO A 21 17.54 11.66 -28.12
CA PRO A 21 16.92 11.94 -26.84
C PRO A 21 17.94 12.61 -25.91
N VAL A 22 18.31 13.87 -26.20
CA VAL A 22 18.67 14.82 -25.15
C VAL A 22 17.38 14.93 -24.35
N SER A 23 17.32 14.21 -23.23
CA SER A 23 16.13 14.10 -22.41
C SER A 23 15.60 15.49 -22.09
N ASP A 24 14.53 15.91 -22.78
CA ASP A 24 13.87 17.21 -22.58
C ASP A 24 13.30 17.34 -21.15
N LYS A 25 13.31 16.24 -20.40
CA LYS A 25 12.97 16.17 -18.97
C LYS A 25 13.65 17.28 -18.16
N TYR A 26 14.98 17.42 -18.23
CA TYR A 26 15.70 18.41 -17.42
C TYR A 26 15.47 19.85 -17.90
N SER A 27 15.28 20.05 -19.20
CA SER A 27 14.94 21.35 -19.79
C SER A 27 13.55 21.83 -19.34
N LYS A 28 12.55 20.94 -19.36
CA LYS A 28 11.20 21.22 -18.86
C LYS A 28 11.19 21.45 -17.35
N MET A 29 11.91 20.63 -16.58
CA MET A 29 12.08 20.85 -15.13
C MET A 29 12.72 22.22 -14.83
N TRP A 30 13.72 22.64 -15.63
CA TRP A 30 14.35 23.95 -15.48
C TRP A 30 13.41 25.10 -15.82
N GLN A 31 12.57 24.96 -16.86
CA GLN A 31 11.53 25.94 -17.15
C GLN A 31 10.54 26.07 -15.99
N ALA A 32 10.05 24.93 -15.47
CA ALA A 32 9.16 24.91 -14.31
C ALA A 32 9.80 25.54 -13.06
N MET A 33 11.08 25.27 -12.78
CA MET A 33 11.81 25.88 -11.66
C MET A 33 11.91 27.41 -11.80
N LYS A 34 12.08 27.93 -13.02
CA LYS A 34 12.09 29.38 -13.26
C LYS A 34 10.73 30.01 -13.05
N GLU A 35 9.66 29.35 -13.50
CA GLU A 35 8.28 29.82 -13.35
C GLU A 35 7.83 29.80 -11.88
N ALA A 36 8.24 28.77 -11.12
CA ALA A 36 7.91 28.61 -9.70
C ALA A 36 8.69 29.57 -8.78
N GLY A 37 9.85 30.06 -9.24
CA GLY A 37 10.73 30.95 -8.46
C GLY A 37 11.65 30.20 -7.49
N LEU A 38 12.95 30.41 -7.65
CA LEU A 38 13.97 29.77 -6.81
C LEU A 38 14.06 30.45 -5.43
N PRO A 39 14.20 29.69 -4.34
CA PRO A 39 14.48 30.25 -3.02
C PRO A 39 15.91 30.82 -2.98
N ASN A 40 16.12 31.88 -2.20
CA ASN A 40 17.44 32.51 -2.08
C ASN A 40 18.30 31.85 -0.99
N THR A 41 17.64 31.26 0.01
CA THR A 41 18.30 30.60 1.14
C THR A 41 17.73 29.19 1.36
N ILE A 42 18.52 28.34 2.01
CA ILE A 42 18.13 26.97 2.31
C ILE A 42 16.97 26.96 3.33
N ASP A 43 17.02 27.82 4.35
CA ASP A 43 15.98 27.90 5.38
C ASP A 43 14.63 28.32 4.79
N GLU A 44 14.62 29.30 3.88
CA GLU A 44 13.43 29.70 3.13
C GLU A 44 12.89 28.54 2.28
N ALA A 45 13.78 27.78 1.63
CA ALA A 45 13.38 26.62 0.85
C ALA A 45 12.68 25.56 1.72
N ILE A 46 13.25 25.26 2.89
CA ILE A 46 12.69 24.30 3.84
C ILE A 46 11.32 24.77 4.34
N GLN A 47 11.19 26.04 4.72
CA GLN A 47 9.90 26.60 5.16
C GLN A 47 8.84 26.46 4.07
N ARG A 48 9.17 26.77 2.82
CA ARG A 48 8.23 26.58 1.68
C ARG A 48 7.83 25.13 1.48
N VAL A 49 8.74 24.18 1.69
CA VAL A 49 8.42 22.74 1.64
C VAL A 49 7.44 22.38 2.76
N LEU A 50 7.72 22.81 4.00
CA LEU A 50 6.88 22.52 5.18
C LEU A 50 5.48 23.16 5.10
N ASP A 51 5.38 24.36 4.52
CA ASP A 51 4.11 25.05 4.32
C ASP A 51 3.24 24.34 3.26
N SER A 52 3.86 23.56 2.36
CA SER A 52 3.17 22.86 1.30
C SER A 52 2.55 21.55 1.82
N LYS A 53 1.22 21.55 2.05
CA LYS A 53 0.49 20.44 2.69
C LYS A 53 0.00 19.35 1.74
N SER A 54 0.00 19.59 0.42
CA SER A 54 -0.58 18.66 -0.57
C SER A 54 0.44 18.21 -1.59
N SER A 55 0.46 16.91 -1.91
CA SER A 55 1.33 16.33 -2.94
C SER A 55 1.02 16.80 -4.36
N SER A 56 -0.16 17.36 -4.62
CA SER A 56 -0.61 17.80 -5.95
C SER A 56 -0.23 19.25 -6.29
N GLU A 57 -0.07 20.10 -5.28
CA GLU A 57 0.34 21.52 -5.39
C GLU A 57 1.56 21.79 -4.49
N GLY A 58 2.35 20.74 -4.23
CA GLY A 58 3.46 20.76 -3.28
C GLY A 58 4.69 21.44 -3.84
N PHE A 59 5.48 22.05 -2.96
CA PHE A 59 6.80 22.57 -3.30
C PHE A 59 7.85 21.51 -2.98
N ALA A 60 8.69 21.19 -3.96
CA ALA A 60 9.83 20.30 -3.77
C ALA A 60 11.12 21.11 -3.89
N TRP A 61 12.00 20.97 -2.91
CA TRP A 61 13.32 21.58 -2.94
C TRP A 61 14.35 20.60 -3.47
N LEU A 62 15.23 21.09 -4.36
CA LEU A 62 16.37 20.36 -4.88
C LEU A 62 17.66 21.02 -4.39
N GLY A 63 18.52 20.25 -3.74
CA GLY A 63 19.79 20.71 -3.19
C GLY A 63 20.85 19.62 -3.21
N ASP A 64 22.00 19.91 -2.60
CA ASP A 64 23.07 18.92 -2.43
C ASP A 64 22.59 17.77 -1.55
N ALA A 65 22.97 16.54 -1.92
CA ALA A 65 22.44 15.34 -1.27
C ALA A 65 22.80 15.27 0.22
N THR A 66 23.96 15.80 0.63
CA THR A 66 24.36 15.88 2.05
C THR A 66 23.50 16.83 2.84
N ASP A 67 23.14 17.98 2.27
CA ASP A 67 22.37 19.00 2.96
C ASP A 67 20.95 18.50 3.19
N VAL A 68 20.32 17.97 2.14
CA VAL A 68 19.01 17.32 2.22
C VAL A 68 19.03 16.19 3.25
N ARG A 69 20.06 15.33 3.22
CA ARG A 69 20.20 14.22 4.18
C ARG A 69 20.32 14.70 5.61
N TYR A 70 21.04 15.79 5.87
CA TYR A 70 21.19 16.35 7.21
C TYR A 70 19.87 16.93 7.73
N HIS A 71 19.11 17.62 6.88
CA HIS A 71 17.79 18.15 7.26
C HIS A 71 16.76 17.05 7.52
N VAL A 72 16.78 15.96 6.74
CA VAL A 72 15.94 14.77 7.00
C VAL A 72 16.37 14.02 8.26
N LEU A 73 17.68 14.03 8.59
CA LEU A 73 18.20 13.41 9.81
C LEU A 73 17.83 14.21 11.08
N THR A 74 17.71 15.53 10.97
CA THR A 74 17.41 16.42 12.10
C THR A 74 15.92 16.70 12.28
N SER A 75 15.10 16.55 11.24
CA SER A 75 13.66 16.85 11.27
C SER A 75 12.83 15.72 10.64
N CYS A 76 11.82 15.23 11.38
CA CYS A 76 10.96 14.13 10.91
C CYS A 76 9.87 14.54 9.92
N ASP A 77 9.63 15.84 9.76
CA ASP A 77 8.63 16.37 8.84
C ASP A 77 9.12 16.38 7.38
N LEU A 78 10.41 16.11 7.16
CA LEU A 78 11.04 16.10 5.85
C LEU A 78 11.37 14.67 5.43
N GLN A 79 11.18 14.39 4.15
CA GLN A 79 11.57 13.13 3.53
C GLN A 79 12.39 13.37 2.27
N MET A 80 13.41 12.54 2.06
CA MET A 80 14.18 12.50 0.83
C MET A 80 13.46 11.58 -0.17
N VAL A 81 13.20 12.08 -1.38
CA VAL A 81 12.52 11.32 -2.43
C VAL A 81 13.48 11.04 -3.58
N GLY A 82 13.63 9.76 -3.93
CA GLY A 82 14.44 9.30 -5.06
C GLY A 82 15.94 9.20 -4.75
N ASP A 83 16.70 8.85 -5.80
CA ASP A 83 18.15 8.68 -5.73
C ASP A 83 18.92 9.95 -6.14
N GLU A 84 20.17 10.03 -5.71
CA GLU A 84 21.09 11.09 -6.09
C GLU A 84 21.35 11.08 -7.60
N PHE A 85 20.91 12.13 -8.30
CA PHE A 85 21.01 12.27 -9.75
C PHE A 85 22.45 12.50 -10.24
N SER A 86 23.33 13.08 -9.41
CA SER A 86 24.72 13.35 -9.77
C SER A 86 25.61 13.33 -8.54
N ARG A 87 26.60 12.43 -8.55
CA ARG A 87 27.61 12.34 -7.49
C ARG A 87 28.73 13.33 -7.78
N LYS A 88 28.83 14.38 -6.96
CA LYS A 88 29.89 15.38 -7.03
C LYS A 88 30.77 15.29 -5.79
N PRO A 89 32.07 14.94 -5.90
CA PRO A 89 32.94 14.87 -4.74
C PRO A 89 33.35 16.27 -4.25
N TYR A 90 33.45 16.45 -2.94
CA TYR A 90 34.06 17.63 -2.34
C TYR A 90 35.59 17.61 -2.50
N ALA A 91 36.18 18.78 -2.75
CA ALA A 91 37.62 18.94 -2.90
C ALA A 91 38.11 20.22 -2.23
N ILE A 92 39.36 20.20 -1.78
CA ILE A 92 40.03 21.38 -1.22
C ILE A 92 40.69 22.12 -2.39
N ALA A 93 40.27 23.36 -2.64
CA ALA A 93 40.84 24.21 -3.65
C ALA A 93 42.11 24.91 -3.11
N VAL A 94 43.16 24.94 -3.94
CA VAL A 94 44.40 25.69 -3.67
C VAL A 94 44.74 26.55 -4.88
N GLN A 95 45.51 27.62 -4.66
CA GLN A 95 45.99 28.47 -5.76
C GLN A 95 46.81 27.66 -6.75
N GLN A 96 46.60 27.93 -8.05
CA GLN A 96 47.33 27.26 -9.11
C GLN A 96 48.84 27.48 -8.95
N GLY A 97 49.63 26.41 -9.08
CA GLY A 97 51.08 26.44 -8.91
C GLY A 97 51.56 26.40 -7.46
N SER A 98 50.66 26.38 -6.47
CA SER A 98 51.04 26.28 -5.07
C SER A 98 51.60 24.88 -4.72
N PRO A 99 52.73 24.79 -3.98
CA PRO A 99 53.27 23.51 -3.52
C PRO A 99 52.38 22.81 -2.49
N LEU A 100 51.38 23.50 -1.93
CA LEU A 100 50.43 22.93 -0.98
C LEU A 100 49.54 21.85 -1.62
N LYS A 101 49.35 21.90 -2.94
CA LYS A 101 48.54 20.91 -3.68
C LYS A 101 48.99 19.48 -3.36
N ASP A 102 50.29 19.23 -3.48
CA ASP A 102 50.85 17.89 -3.33
C ASP A 102 50.91 17.46 -1.86
N GLN A 103 51.12 18.41 -0.95
CA GLN A 103 51.07 18.16 0.50
C GLN A 103 49.66 17.74 0.95
N PHE A 104 48.61 18.46 0.52
CA PHE A 104 47.23 18.10 0.82
C PHE A 104 46.85 16.75 0.21
N ASN A 105 47.20 16.50 -1.06
CA ASN A 105 46.91 15.22 -1.71
C ASN A 105 47.54 14.05 -0.93
N ASN A 106 48.81 14.16 -0.56
CA ASN A 106 49.49 13.12 0.23
C ASN A 106 48.85 12.94 1.60
N ALA A 107 48.48 14.03 2.29
CA ALA A 107 47.81 13.96 3.59
C ALA A 107 46.44 13.28 3.49
N ILE A 108 45.63 13.62 2.47
CA ILE A 108 44.31 13.01 2.24
C ILE A 108 44.46 11.52 1.95
N LEU A 109 45.42 11.12 1.12
CA LEU A 109 45.71 9.71 0.85
C LEU A 109 46.10 8.94 2.12
N GLN A 110 46.91 9.56 3.00
CA GLN A 110 47.23 8.95 4.30
C GLN A 110 46.01 8.81 5.21
N LEU A 111 45.09 9.77 5.21
CA LEU A 111 43.84 9.70 5.98
C LEU A 111 42.90 8.60 5.46
N LEU A 112 42.81 8.45 4.13
CA LEU A 112 42.06 7.38 3.45
C LEU A 112 42.65 6.00 3.79
N ASN A 113 43.95 5.81 3.62
CA ASN A 113 44.63 4.54 3.93
C ASN A 113 44.46 4.13 5.41
N LYS A 114 44.41 5.11 6.32
CA LYS A 114 44.17 4.89 7.75
C LYS A 114 42.68 4.78 8.12
N ARG A 115 41.75 4.81 7.15
CA ARG A 115 40.28 4.85 7.33
C ARG A 115 39.80 5.91 8.32
N LYS A 116 40.54 7.01 8.48
CA LYS A 116 40.14 8.09 9.40
C LYS A 116 38.93 8.85 8.88
N LEU A 117 38.82 9.03 7.57
CA LEU A 117 37.67 9.68 6.95
C LEU A 117 36.38 8.87 7.11
N GLU A 118 36.47 7.54 7.06
CA GLU A 118 35.32 6.66 7.31
C GLU A 118 34.82 6.78 8.75
N LYS A 119 35.75 6.78 9.73
CA LYS A 119 35.40 6.99 11.14
C LYS A 119 34.78 8.36 11.40
N LEU A 120 35.29 9.41 10.74
CA LEU A 120 34.70 10.73 10.82
C LEU A 120 33.28 10.74 10.24
N LYS A 121 33.09 10.13 9.06
CA LYS A 121 31.77 9.98 8.44
C LYS A 121 30.80 9.25 9.37
N GLU A 122 31.21 8.14 9.97
CA GLU A 122 30.39 7.40 10.93
C GLU A 122 30.03 8.23 12.15
N ASN A 123 30.98 8.98 12.72
CA ASN A 123 30.72 9.85 13.86
C ASN A 123 29.71 10.95 13.53
N TRP A 124 29.82 11.59 12.36
CA TRP A 124 28.94 12.68 11.96
C TRP A 124 27.55 12.24 11.49
N TRP A 125 27.40 11.01 10.99
CA TRP A 125 26.13 10.53 10.43
C TRP A 125 25.42 9.47 11.28
N SER A 126 26.17 8.57 11.92
CA SER A 126 25.60 7.50 12.76
C SER A 126 25.51 7.90 14.22
N ASN A 127 26.49 8.64 14.74
CA ASN A 127 26.59 9.01 16.16
C ASN A 127 26.21 10.46 16.42
N ASN A 128 25.47 11.09 15.49
CA ASN A 128 25.07 12.48 15.64
C ASN A 128 24.02 12.62 16.77
N PRO A 129 24.28 13.42 17.83
CA PRO A 129 23.31 13.64 18.91
C PRO A 129 22.05 14.38 18.43
N GLU A 130 22.13 15.11 17.32
CA GLU A 130 20.99 15.84 16.74
C GLU A 130 20.14 14.97 15.81
N ALA A 131 20.53 13.72 15.56
CA ALA A 131 19.73 12.80 14.77
C ALA A 131 18.43 12.49 15.50
N MET A 132 17.29 12.87 14.92
CA MET A 132 16.00 12.46 15.43
C MET A 132 15.69 11.03 15.01
N LYS A 133 15.20 10.23 15.97
CA LYS A 133 14.67 8.89 15.68
C LYS A 133 13.24 9.05 15.19
N CYS A 134 13.09 9.29 13.89
CA CYS A 134 11.80 9.32 13.25
C CYS A 134 11.28 7.88 13.08
N GLU A 135 10.00 7.65 13.39
CA GLU A 135 9.32 6.41 13.04
C GLU A 135 9.21 6.38 11.51
N LYS A 136 10.05 5.55 10.86
CA LYS A 136 10.01 5.41 9.41
C LYS A 136 8.69 4.75 9.06
N GLN A 137 7.82 5.52 8.41
CA GLN A 137 6.52 5.02 7.96
C GLN A 137 6.65 3.93 6.87
N ASP A 138 7.85 3.78 6.28
CA ASP A 138 8.20 2.77 5.27
C ASP A 138 8.44 1.36 5.84
N ASP A 139 8.55 1.20 7.16
CA ASP A 139 8.66 -0.13 7.79
C ASP A 139 7.27 -0.78 8.03
N GLN A 140 6.21 -0.29 7.36
CA GLN A 140 4.94 -1.02 7.21
C GLN A 140 5.05 -2.23 6.27
N SER A 141 6.24 -2.54 5.76
CA SER A 141 6.54 -3.78 5.04
C SER A 141 6.96 -4.95 5.96
N ASP A 142 7.21 -4.70 7.25
CA ASP A 142 7.51 -5.75 8.24
C ASP A 142 6.22 -6.36 8.81
N GLY A 143 5.55 -7.14 7.96
CA GLY A 143 4.54 -8.11 8.37
C GLY A 143 3.15 -7.53 8.68
N ILE A 144 2.16 -8.42 8.64
CA ILE A 144 0.76 -8.07 8.95
C ILE A 144 0.69 -7.64 10.42
N SER A 145 0.65 -6.33 10.66
CA SER A 145 0.48 -5.78 12.00
C SER A 145 -0.88 -6.20 12.58
N ILE A 146 -0.92 -6.44 13.89
CA ILE A 146 -2.13 -6.86 14.63
C ILE A 146 -3.28 -5.87 14.42
N GLN A 147 -2.97 -4.58 14.17
CA GLN A 147 -3.94 -3.53 13.83
C GLN A 147 -4.74 -3.85 12.56
N ASN A 148 -4.09 -4.37 11.51
CA ASN A 148 -4.73 -4.62 10.22
C ASN A 148 -5.55 -5.91 10.22
N ILE A 149 -5.14 -6.92 10.99
CA ILE A 149 -5.89 -8.19 11.14
C ILE A 149 -6.93 -8.15 12.27
N GLY A 150 -6.96 -7.06 13.07
CA GLY A 150 -7.90 -6.85 14.17
C GLY A 150 -9.37 -6.97 13.74
N GLY A 151 -9.71 -6.58 12.51
CA GLY A 151 -11.05 -6.73 11.96
C GLY A 151 -11.54 -8.18 11.89
N VAL A 152 -10.65 -9.14 11.57
CA VAL A 152 -11.00 -10.56 11.50
C VAL A 152 -11.32 -11.12 12.88
N PHE A 153 -10.53 -10.74 13.90
CA PHE A 153 -10.79 -11.16 15.28
C PHE A 153 -12.13 -10.64 15.82
N ILE A 154 -12.49 -9.39 15.49
CA ILE A 154 -13.78 -8.80 15.91
C ILE A 154 -14.96 -9.58 15.30
N VAL A 155 -14.89 -9.94 14.01
CA VAL A 155 -15.94 -10.71 13.34
C VAL A 155 -16.09 -12.11 13.96
N ILE A 156 -14.98 -12.76 14.31
CA ILE A 156 -14.99 -14.08 14.97
C ILE A 156 -15.68 -13.99 16.34
N PHE A 157 -15.32 -13.00 17.18
CA PHE A 157 -15.97 -12.82 18.49
C PHE A 157 -17.46 -12.52 18.36
N MET A 158 -17.85 -11.71 17.37
CA MET A 158 -19.26 -11.41 17.11
C MET A 158 -20.03 -12.66 16.67
N GLY A 159 -19.43 -13.50 15.81
CA GLY A 159 -20.02 -14.78 15.38
C GLY A 159 -20.23 -15.75 16.54
N ILE A 160 -19.24 -15.87 17.44
CA ILE A 160 -19.35 -16.67 18.66
C ILE A 160 -20.48 -16.12 19.55
N GLY A 161 -20.54 -14.80 19.73
CA GLY A 161 -21.59 -14.15 20.53
C GLY A 161 -23.00 -14.44 20.00
N LEU A 162 -23.22 -14.30 18.69
CA LEU A 162 -24.51 -14.59 18.07
C LEU A 162 -24.90 -16.07 18.20
N ALA A 163 -23.96 -16.99 18.01
CA ALA A 163 -24.21 -18.42 18.18
C ALA A 163 -24.61 -18.78 19.63
N CYS A 164 -23.96 -18.17 20.63
CA CYS A 164 -24.36 -18.34 22.02
C CYS A 164 -25.75 -17.77 22.31
N VAL A 165 -26.09 -16.61 21.73
CA VAL A 165 -27.41 -15.98 21.91
C VAL A 165 -28.51 -16.82 21.26
N THR A 166 -28.32 -17.32 20.03
CA THR A 166 -29.32 -18.17 19.38
C THR A 166 -29.57 -19.46 20.17
N LEU A 167 -28.50 -20.09 20.67
CA LEU A 167 -28.61 -21.28 21.51
C LEU A 167 -29.35 -20.99 22.84
N ALA A 168 -29.07 -19.86 23.47
CA ALA A 168 -29.77 -19.44 24.68
C ALA A 168 -31.27 -19.19 24.43
N LEU A 169 -31.62 -18.55 23.30
CA LEU A 169 -33.01 -18.31 22.90
C LEU A 169 -33.75 -19.61 22.61
N GLU A 170 -33.14 -20.55 21.90
CA GLU A 170 -33.74 -21.86 21.64
C GLU A 170 -33.96 -22.65 22.93
N TYR A 171 -32.97 -22.67 23.82
CA TYR A 171 -33.08 -23.33 25.12
C TYR A 171 -34.19 -22.71 25.97
N TRP A 172 -34.27 -21.37 26.00
CA TRP A 172 -35.33 -20.66 26.70
C TRP A 172 -36.70 -20.94 26.10
N TRP A 173 -36.83 -20.91 24.78
CA TRP A 173 -38.08 -21.22 24.08
C TRP A 173 -38.51 -22.66 24.37
N TYR A 174 -37.60 -23.63 24.27
CA TYR A 174 -37.89 -25.05 24.56
C TYR A 174 -38.32 -25.27 26.01
N LYS A 175 -37.71 -24.55 26.96
CA LYS A 175 -38.05 -24.64 28.38
C LYS A 175 -39.37 -23.94 28.73
N TRP A 176 -39.72 -22.85 28.03
CA TRP A 176 -40.98 -22.09 28.27
C TRP A 176 -42.17 -22.60 27.46
N ARG A 177 -41.98 -23.19 26.28
CA ARG A 177 -43.05 -23.96 25.63
C ARG A 177 -43.21 -25.28 26.38
N LYS A 178 -44.07 -25.28 27.40
CA LYS A 178 -44.62 -26.51 27.95
C LYS A 178 -45.13 -27.37 26.78
N ARG A 179 -44.70 -28.63 26.76
CA ARG A 179 -44.98 -29.63 25.72
C ARG A 179 -46.44 -29.52 25.26
N PRO A 180 -46.76 -29.40 23.96
CA PRO A 180 -48.12 -29.70 23.54
C PRO A 180 -48.35 -31.17 23.91
N VAL A 181 -49.29 -31.40 24.83
CA VAL A 181 -49.81 -32.72 25.13
C VAL A 181 -50.30 -33.28 23.80
N ILE A 182 -49.70 -34.38 23.36
CA ILE A 182 -50.19 -35.17 22.23
C ILE A 182 -51.61 -35.59 22.62
N GLY A 183 -52.61 -34.96 22.02
CA GLY A 183 -54.01 -35.31 22.20
C GLY A 183 -54.24 -36.72 21.71
N ASP A 184 -54.96 -37.51 22.51
CA ASP A 184 -55.30 -38.91 22.26
C ASP A 184 -55.79 -39.16 20.83
N VAL A 185 -55.32 -40.26 20.28
CA VAL A 185 -55.81 -40.84 19.02
C VAL A 185 -57.27 -41.24 19.24
N THR A 186 -58.22 -40.51 18.67
CA THR A 186 -59.63 -40.91 18.62
C THR A 186 -59.71 -42.26 17.92
N GLN A 187 -60.06 -43.32 18.66
CA GLN A 187 -60.39 -44.61 18.07
C GLN A 187 -61.67 -44.45 17.23
N VAL A 188 -61.57 -44.69 15.93
CA VAL A 188 -62.73 -44.78 15.04
C VAL A 188 -63.33 -46.18 15.20
N GLU A 189 -64.60 -46.23 15.59
CA GLU A 189 -65.44 -47.43 15.67
C GLU A 189 -65.48 -48.17 14.32
N PRO A 190 -65.33 -49.51 14.27
CA PRO A 190 -65.25 -50.22 12.99
C PRO A 190 -66.61 -50.22 12.28
N ALA A 191 -66.64 -49.64 11.07
CA ALA A 191 -67.78 -49.69 10.17
C ALA A 191 -68.13 -51.15 9.79
N LYS A 192 -69.42 -51.46 9.91
CA LYS A 192 -70.05 -52.75 9.66
C LYS A 192 -69.81 -53.24 8.23
N ILE A 193 -69.24 -54.44 8.11
CA ILE A 193 -68.97 -55.14 6.84
C ILE A 193 -70.29 -55.51 6.17
N ILE A 194 -70.57 -54.94 4.99
CA ILE A 194 -71.54 -55.50 4.03
C ILE A 194 -70.72 -56.18 2.93
N ARG A 195 -70.73 -57.52 2.97
CA ARG A 195 -70.20 -58.41 1.92
C ARG A 195 -71.08 -58.31 0.69
N ASN A 196 -70.49 -58.02 -0.47
CA ASN A 196 -70.99 -58.51 -1.75
C ASN A 196 -69.80 -58.96 -2.61
N ASN A 197 -69.86 -60.22 -3.03
CA ASN A 197 -68.85 -60.92 -3.81
C ASN A 197 -69.03 -60.64 -5.30
N ALA A 198 -67.95 -60.32 -6.02
CA ALA A 198 -67.81 -60.61 -7.45
C ALA A 198 -66.34 -60.56 -7.89
N GLY A 199 -65.81 -61.73 -8.26
CA GLY A 199 -65.00 -61.91 -9.49
C GLY A 199 -63.55 -61.44 -9.58
N THR A 200 -62.64 -62.38 -9.31
CA THR A 200 -61.50 -62.83 -10.17
C THR A 200 -60.36 -61.88 -10.60
N ASN A 201 -59.15 -62.27 -10.15
CA ASN A 201 -57.85 -62.42 -10.85
C ASN A 201 -57.14 -61.20 -11.47
N ASP A 202 -56.02 -60.74 -10.87
CA ASP A 202 -54.62 -61.15 -11.17
C ASP A 202 -53.58 -60.14 -10.60
N GLN A 203 -52.44 -60.65 -10.14
CA GLN A 203 -51.26 -59.96 -9.56
C GLN A 203 -50.26 -59.45 -10.65
N PRO A 204 -49.05 -58.94 -10.34
CA PRO A 204 -48.58 -57.86 -9.43
C PRO A 204 -47.60 -56.88 -10.17
N LYS A 205 -47.17 -55.75 -9.56
CA LYS A 205 -45.80 -55.22 -9.81
C LYS A 205 -45.33 -54.15 -8.82
N GLN A 206 -44.14 -54.37 -8.28
CA GLN A 206 -43.26 -53.36 -7.65
C GLN A 206 -42.80 -52.35 -8.71
N ASP A 207 -42.44 -51.12 -8.30
CA ASP A 207 -41.21 -50.44 -8.72
C ASP A 207 -41.01 -49.09 -8.01
N GLY A 208 -39.83 -48.91 -7.42
CA GLY A 208 -38.90 -47.88 -7.88
C GLY A 208 -39.03 -46.43 -7.36
N PHE A 209 -38.13 -46.10 -6.44
CA PHE A 209 -37.61 -44.78 -6.10
C PHE A 209 -37.35 -43.84 -7.30
N SER A 210 -37.61 -42.52 -7.14
CA SER A 210 -36.86 -41.47 -7.83
C SER A 210 -36.89 -40.13 -7.07
N PHE A 211 -35.70 -39.69 -6.63
CA PHE A 211 -35.40 -38.30 -6.23
C PHE A 211 -34.99 -37.51 -7.47
N ARG A 212 -35.58 -36.33 -7.72
CA ARG A 212 -35.03 -35.33 -8.66
C ARG A 212 -34.50 -34.12 -7.90
N ASN A 213 -33.16 -34.03 -7.86
CA ASN A 213 -32.41 -32.81 -7.63
C ASN A 213 -32.65 -31.80 -8.76
N ARG A 214 -32.78 -30.52 -8.43
CA ARG A 214 -32.77 -29.40 -9.39
C ARG A 214 -31.45 -28.64 -9.22
N ALA A 215 -30.59 -28.71 -10.24
CA ALA A 215 -29.44 -27.84 -10.41
C ALA A 215 -29.88 -26.55 -11.11
N ILE A 216 -29.37 -25.41 -10.64
CA ILE A 216 -29.59 -24.08 -11.21
C ILE A 216 -28.41 -23.77 -12.14
N GLY A 217 -28.73 -23.41 -13.38
CA GLY A 217 -27.77 -23.17 -14.47
C GLY A 217 -27.02 -21.85 -14.35
N LEU A 218 -25.74 -21.91 -14.72
CA LEU A 218 -24.86 -20.77 -15.01
C LEU A 218 -25.09 -20.30 -16.45
N MET A 219 -25.19 -18.99 -16.64
CA MET A 219 -25.33 -18.32 -17.94
C MET A 219 -23.97 -17.69 -18.30
N ASN A 220 -23.44 -18.07 -19.46
CA ASN A 220 -22.19 -17.55 -20.04
C ASN A 220 -22.41 -16.15 -20.63
N ILE A 221 -21.45 -15.26 -20.42
CA ILE A 221 -21.29 -13.98 -21.11
C ILE A 221 -20.08 -14.11 -22.05
N LYS A 222 -20.27 -13.72 -23.31
CA LYS A 222 -19.23 -13.56 -24.33
C LYS A 222 -18.86 -12.09 -24.44
#